data_AF-A0A939WPF2-F1
#
_entry.id   AF-A0A939WPF2-F1
#
_cell.length_a   1.000
_cell.length_b   1.000
_cell.length_c   1.000
_cell.angle_alpha   90.00
_cell.angle_beta   90.00
_cell.angle_gamma   90.00
#
_symmetry.space_group_name_H-M   'P 1'
#
loop_
_entity.id
_entity.type
_entity.pdbx_description
1 polymer ?
#
loop_
_entity_poly.entity_id
_entity_poly.type
_entity_poly.pdbx_seq_one_letter_code
_entity_poly.pdbx_strand_id
1 'polypeptide(L)'
;ENVTSLLKGFPIVCEAFDKAEAKAMLVNAILENMPETYLVSGSGMASLNSANLIKTRKITDRFYLCGDLTNDVDAGNGLFGARVLVCAAHQAHAVLRIIAGEFEV
;
A
#
# COMPACT_ATOMS: atom_id res chain seq x y z
N GLU A 1 -2.17 16.59 10.75
CA GLU A 1 -1.10 17.62 10.81
C GLU A 1 0.22 17.14 11.42
N ASN A 2 0.43 15.84 11.64
CA ASN A 2 1.67 15.29 12.21
C ASN A 2 2.40 14.31 11.28
N VAL A 3 1.88 14.03 10.08
CA VAL A 3 2.46 13.04 9.16
C VAL A 3 3.91 13.40 8.83
N THR A 4 4.15 14.60 8.33
CA THR A 4 5.49 15.04 7.94
C THR A 4 6.44 15.08 9.13
N SER A 5 6.01 15.55 10.30
CA SER A 5 6.89 15.61 11.46
C SER A 5 7.27 14.23 12.00
N LEU A 6 6.37 13.25 11.91
CA LEU A 6 6.63 11.88 12.39
C LEU A 6 7.40 11.02 11.39
N LEU A 7 7.17 11.22 10.08
CA LEU A 7 7.68 10.33 9.04
C LEU A 7 8.83 10.92 8.22
N LYS A 8 9.19 12.19 8.43
CA LYS A 8 10.31 12.80 7.72
C LYS A 8 11.62 12.07 8.04
N GLY A 9 12.37 11.75 6.98
CA GLY A 9 13.65 11.06 7.07
C GLY A 9 13.55 9.54 6.95
N PHE A 10 12.35 8.96 6.99
CA PHE A 10 12.17 7.56 6.63
C PHE A 10 12.24 7.40 5.10
N PRO A 11 13.14 6.57 4.56
CA PRO A 11 13.28 6.43 3.11
C PRO A 11 12.13 5.66 2.47
N ILE A 12 11.43 4.83 3.24
CA ILE A 12 10.32 4.00 2.79
C ILE A 12 9.22 4.03 3.87
N VAL A 13 7.98 4.28 3.47
CA VAL A 13 6.80 4.24 4.33
C VAL A 13 5.81 3.22 3.76
N CYS A 14 5.32 2.33 4.62
CA CYS A 14 4.26 1.39 4.30
C CYS A 14 2.94 1.89 4.89
N GLU A 15 1.93 2.08 4.04
CA GLU A 15 0.58 2.44 4.45
C GLU A 15 -0.26 1.17 4.69
N ALA A 16 -0.93 1.10 5.84
CA ALA A 16 -1.75 -0.03 6.27
C ALA A 16 -2.97 0.44 7.11
N PHE A 17 -3.59 1.56 6.72
CA PHE A 17 -4.83 2.04 7.34
C PHE A 17 -6.05 1.32 6.76
N ASP A 18 -6.94 0.87 7.64
CA ASP A 18 -8.22 0.25 7.24
C ASP A 18 -9.23 1.26 6.69
N LYS A 19 -9.08 2.56 7.01
CA LYS A 19 -10.02 3.60 6.58
C LYS A 19 -9.52 4.29 5.32
N ALA A 20 -10.37 4.34 4.29
CA ALA A 20 -10.07 4.95 3.01
C ALA A 20 -9.66 6.44 3.14
N GLU A 21 -10.32 7.21 4.01
CA GLU A 21 -9.99 8.62 4.22
C GLU A 21 -8.62 8.80 4.89
N ALA A 22 -8.28 7.93 5.84
CA ALA A 22 -6.99 7.96 6.54
C ALA A 22 -5.84 7.58 5.59
N LYS A 23 -6.07 6.57 4.75
CA LYS A 23 -5.17 6.18 3.66
C LYS A 23 -4.93 7.34 2.70
N ALA A 24 -5.98 7.93 2.16
CA ALA A 24 -5.87 9.06 1.23
C ALA A 24 -5.13 10.23 1.85
N MET A 25 -5.42 10.56 3.12
CA MET A 25 -4.71 11.60 3.86
C MET A 25 -3.21 11.32 3.97
N LEU A 26 -2.82 10.09 4.34
CA LEU A 26 -1.41 9.72 4.43
C LEU A 26 -0.71 9.75 3.07
N VAL A 27 -1.32 9.13 2.06
CA VAL A 27 -0.79 9.05 0.69
C VAL A 27 -0.55 10.46 0.15
N ASN A 28 -1.55 11.34 0.20
CA ASN A 28 -1.43 12.70 -0.31
C ASN A 28 -0.36 13.48 0.45
N ALA A 29 -0.34 13.39 1.78
CA ALA A 29 0.66 14.10 2.59
C ALA A 29 2.10 13.68 2.26
N ILE A 30 2.36 12.38 2.04
CA ILE A 30 3.68 11.87 1.64
C ILE A 30 4.05 12.36 0.24
N LEU A 31 3.15 12.21 -0.73
CA LEU A 31 3.41 12.59 -2.12
C LEU A 31 3.66 14.10 -2.29
N GLU A 32 2.96 14.94 -1.53
CA GLU A 32 3.11 16.40 -1.60
C GLU A 32 4.33 16.91 -0.83
N ASN A 33 4.63 16.35 0.34
CA ASN A 33 5.59 16.95 1.27
C ASN A 33 6.90 16.19 1.42
N MET A 34 6.98 14.95 0.93
CA MET A 34 8.13 14.05 1.10
C MET A 34 8.46 13.32 -0.20
N PRO A 35 8.78 14.05 -1.30
CA PRO A 35 8.95 13.48 -2.63
C PRO A 35 10.09 12.47 -2.75
N GLU A 36 11.04 12.48 -1.81
CA GLU A 36 12.15 11.52 -1.77
C GLU A 36 11.82 10.20 -1.02
N THR A 37 10.63 10.09 -0.44
CA THR A 37 10.19 8.90 0.30
C THR A 37 9.47 7.94 -0.64
N TYR A 38 9.85 6.66 -0.59
CA TYR A 38 9.08 5.61 -1.24
C TYR A 38 7.83 5.30 -0.43
N LEU A 39 6.68 5.20 -1.09
CA LEU A 39 5.41 4.82 -0.49
C LEU A 39 4.96 3.47 -1.04
N VAL A 40 4.58 2.57 -0.13
CA VAL A 40 3.98 1.28 -0.46
C VAL A 40 2.62 1.18 0.24
N SER A 41 1.53 1.10 -0.52
CA SER A 41 0.16 1.10 0.02
C SER A 41 -0.60 -0.17 -0.38
N GLY A 42 -1.58 -0.56 0.44
CA GLY A 42 -2.51 -1.65 0.15
C GLY A 42 -3.83 -1.14 -0.41
N SER A 43 -4.46 -1.81 -1.38
CA SER A 43 -5.79 -1.45 -1.89
C SER A 43 -6.55 -2.63 -2.49
N GLY A 44 -7.72 -2.93 -1.93
CA GLY A 44 -8.58 -4.03 -2.40
C GLY A 44 -8.05 -5.40 -2.01
N MET A 45 -8.61 -5.96 -0.93
CA MET A 45 -8.24 -7.28 -0.37
C MET A 45 -9.39 -7.99 0.36
N ALA A 46 -10.59 -7.41 0.34
CA ALA A 46 -11.81 -8.01 0.87
C ALA A 46 -12.42 -8.98 -0.15
N SER A 47 -13.37 -9.82 0.28
CA SER A 47 -14.03 -10.91 -0.47
C SER A 47 -13.26 -12.24 -0.54
N LEU A 48 -13.98 -13.31 -0.92
CA LEU A 48 -13.42 -14.66 -1.18
C LEU A 48 -12.85 -14.82 -2.60
N ASN A 49 -12.69 -13.74 -3.37
CA ASN A 49 -12.09 -13.82 -4.69
C ASN A 49 -10.68 -14.40 -4.65
N SER A 50 -10.20 -14.88 -5.80
CA SER A 50 -8.87 -15.48 -5.90
C SER A 50 -7.78 -14.55 -5.37
N ALA A 51 -6.95 -15.06 -4.46
CA ALA A 51 -5.81 -14.33 -3.94
C ALA A 51 -4.79 -13.96 -5.05
N ASN A 52 -4.80 -14.68 -6.18
CA ASN A 52 -3.94 -14.38 -7.34
C ASN A 52 -4.31 -13.06 -8.05
N LEU A 53 -5.43 -12.44 -7.69
CA LEU A 53 -5.79 -11.09 -8.16
C LEU A 53 -5.01 -10.00 -7.42
N ILE A 54 -4.46 -10.31 -6.24
CA ILE A 54 -3.57 -9.41 -5.51
C ILE A 54 -2.28 -9.27 -6.32
N LYS A 55 -1.97 -8.05 -6.71
CA LYS A 55 -0.75 -7.73 -7.47
C LYS A 55 -0.10 -6.49 -6.90
N THR A 56 1.21 -6.41 -7.03
CA THR A 56 1.94 -5.16 -6.86
C THR A 56 1.88 -4.40 -8.18
N ARG A 57 1.72 -3.08 -8.12
CA ARG A 57 1.78 -2.18 -9.27
C ARG A 57 2.61 -0.97 -8.91
N LYS A 58 3.48 -0.56 -9.82
CA LYS A 58 4.18 0.72 -9.73
C LYS A 58 3.27 1.81 -10.30
N ILE A 59 2.87 2.76 -9.47
CA ILE A 59 1.99 3.88 -9.86
C ILE A 59 2.83 5.05 -10.34
N THR A 60 3.91 5.34 -9.61
CA THR A 60 4.96 6.31 -9.98
C THR A 60 6.31 5.73 -9.57
N ASP A 61 7.40 6.44 -9.85
CA ASP A 61 8.77 6.00 -9.48
C ASP A 61 8.93 5.69 -7.99
N ARG A 62 8.15 6.35 -7.14
CA ARG A 62 8.22 6.24 -5.68
C ARG A 62 6.92 5.79 -5.03
N PHE A 63 5.90 5.38 -5.80
CA PHE A 63 4.64 4.91 -5.24
C PHE A 63 4.24 3.53 -5.79
N TYR A 64 4.13 2.56 -4.90
CA TYR A 64 3.73 1.19 -5.19
C TYR A 64 2.41 0.86 -4.50
N LEU A 65 1.53 0.17 -5.22
CA LEU A 65 0.21 -0.21 -4.74
C LEU A 65 0.06 -1.73 -4.83
N CYS A 66 -0.32 -2.36 -3.72
CA CYS A 66 -0.49 -3.81 -3.60
C CYS A 66 -1.96 -4.13 -3.35
N GLY A 67 -2.52 -5.08 -4.10
CA GLY A 67 -3.91 -5.50 -3.92
C GLY A 67 -4.62 -5.76 -5.24
N ASP A 68 -5.93 -5.98 -5.18
CA ASP A 68 -6.77 -6.24 -6.36
C ASP A 68 -7.39 -4.97 -6.97
N LEU A 69 -7.36 -3.85 -6.23
CA LEU A 69 -7.93 -2.53 -6.56
C LEU A 69 -9.45 -2.49 -6.77
N THR A 70 -10.18 -3.56 -6.44
CA THR A 70 -11.61 -3.67 -6.75
C THR A 70 -12.45 -4.00 -5.53
N ASN A 71 -11.94 -4.86 -4.64
CA ASN A 71 -12.75 -5.40 -3.55
C ASN A 71 -12.28 -4.83 -2.21
N ASP A 72 -12.84 -3.67 -1.86
CA ASP A 72 -12.75 -3.14 -0.50
C ASP A 72 -13.93 -3.67 0.35
N VAL A 73 -13.89 -3.45 1.67
CA VAL A 73 -14.94 -3.91 2.58
C VAL A 73 -16.25 -3.16 2.26
N ASP A 74 -17.23 -3.87 1.73
CA ASP A 74 -18.58 -3.37 1.46
C ASP A 74 -19.64 -4.31 2.08
N ALA A 75 -20.92 -3.95 1.94
CA ALA A 75 -22.03 -4.67 2.56
C ALA A 75 -22.17 -6.15 2.10
N GLY A 76 -21.42 -6.59 1.08
CA GLY A 76 -21.42 -7.98 0.58
C GLY A 76 -20.10 -8.73 0.75
N ASN A 77 -18.99 -8.05 1.03
CA ASN A 77 -17.65 -8.64 1.06
C ASN A 77 -17.00 -8.52 2.43
N GLY A 78 -16.91 -9.64 3.14
CA GLY A 78 -16.12 -9.75 4.38
C GLY A 78 -14.61 -9.63 4.12
N LEU A 79 -13.86 -9.22 5.14
CA LEU A 79 -12.40 -9.25 5.12
C LEU A 79 -11.90 -10.64 5.50
N PHE A 80 -11.09 -11.28 4.64
CA PHE A 80 -10.55 -12.61 4.91
C PHE A 80 -9.04 -12.51 5.17
N GLY A 81 -8.61 -12.91 6.37
CA GLY A 81 -7.22 -12.77 6.81
C GLY A 81 -6.19 -13.36 5.85
N ALA A 82 -6.52 -14.44 5.14
CA ALA A 82 -5.65 -15.02 4.12
C ALA A 82 -5.30 -14.02 2.99
N ARG A 83 -6.29 -13.26 2.48
CA ARG A 83 -6.05 -12.28 1.42
C ARG A 83 -5.36 -11.02 1.93
N VAL A 84 -5.67 -10.61 3.17
CA VAL A 84 -4.95 -9.54 3.87
C VAL A 84 -3.47 -9.89 3.98
N LEU A 85 -3.14 -11.11 4.41
CA LEU A 85 -1.76 -11.58 4.51
C LEU A 85 -1.04 -11.61 3.17
N VAL A 86 -1.72 -12.02 2.09
CA VAL A 86 -1.14 -11.97 0.74
C VAL A 86 -0.84 -10.52 0.32
N CYS A 87 -1.78 -9.59 0.53
CA CYS A 87 -1.53 -8.16 0.25
C CYS A 87 -0.37 -7.60 1.07
N ALA A 88 -0.32 -7.89 2.37
CA ALA A 88 0.77 -7.49 3.25
C ALA A 88 2.12 -8.07 2.81
N ALA A 89 2.14 -9.34 2.36
CA ALA A 89 3.33 -9.97 1.80
C ALA A 89 3.80 -9.28 0.51
N HIS A 90 2.88 -8.87 -0.36
CA HIS A 90 3.20 -8.05 -1.54
C HIS A 90 3.82 -6.70 -1.14
N GLN A 91 3.27 -6.02 -0.12
CA GLN A 91 3.83 -4.75 0.37
C GLN A 91 5.24 -4.96 0.94
N ALA A 92 5.43 -5.95 1.80
CA ALA A 92 6.73 -6.28 2.38
C ALA A 92 7.77 -6.65 1.31
N HIS A 93 7.38 -7.42 0.30
CA HIS A 93 8.27 -7.79 -0.78
C HIS A 93 8.65 -6.60 -1.66
N ALA A 94 7.71 -5.68 -1.94
CA ALA A 94 8.01 -4.42 -2.63
C ALA A 94 9.04 -3.59 -1.86
N VAL A 95 8.91 -3.49 -0.53
CA VAL A 95 9.89 -2.82 0.33
C VAL A 95 11.28 -3.46 0.20
N LEU A 96 11.38 -4.80 0.28
CA LEU A 96 12.66 -5.50 0.11
C LEU A 96 13.30 -5.23 -1.27
N ARG A 97 12.49 -5.19 -2.32
CA ARG A 97 12.95 -4.92 -3.68
C ARG A 97 13.45 -3.48 -3.84
N ILE A 98 12.75 -2.49 -3.26
CA ILE A 98 13.22 -1.10 -3.22
C ILE A 98 14.59 -1.02 -2.52
N ILE A 99 14.75 -1.70 -1.39
CA ILE A 99 16.03 -1.76 -0.65
C ILE A 99 17.14 -2.38 -1.51
N ALA A 100 16.81 -3.40 -2.31
CA ALA A 100 17.74 -4.07 -3.22
C ALA A 100 18.04 -3.28 -4.52
N GLY A 101 17.38 -2.15 -4.77
CA GLY A 101 17.50 -1.40 -6.03
C GLY A 101 16.71 -1.97 -7.19
N GLU A 102 15.74 -2.85 -6.92
CA GLU A 102 14.91 -3.56 -7.90
C GLU A 102 13.54 -2.89 -8.02
N PHE A 103 13.38 -1.98 -8.99
CA PHE A 103 12.20 -1.08 -9.05
C PHE A 103 11.08 -1.50 -10.02
N GLU A 104 11.31 -2.45 -10.92
CA GLU A 104 10.30 -2.89 -11.91
C GLU A 104 9.35 -3.93 -11.31
N VAL A 105 8.10 -4.04 -11.77
CA VAL A 105 7.08 -4.93 -11.16
C VAL A 105 6.50 -5.93 -12.15
#